data_AF-A0A4U6D2L8-F1
#
_entry.id   AF-A0A4U6D2L8-F1
#
_cell.length_a   1.000
_cell.length_b   1.000
_cell.length_c   1.000
_cell.angle_alpha   90.00
_cell.angle_beta   90.00
_cell.angle_gamma   90.00
#
_symmetry.space_group_name_H-M   'P 1'
#
loop_
_entity.id
_entity.type
_entity.pdbx_description
1 polymer ?
#
loop_
_entity_poly.entity_id
_entity_poly.type
_entity_poly.pdbx_seq_one_letter_code
_entity_poly.pdbx_strand_id
1 'polypeptide(L)'
;MLAKRLKDPYPILLLLLLTSCVPSRQFASVTDNCNFSKSGSLSAHLKPSNRFVPLIMAHQGGTEDGYPGNCIATFENTYQNVPCVMLEFDIRMTADSQLVLSHDNELEKRTNGNGLLNQQQWKDVKQLRLKDDKGLLTKNKIPSFKEVLDWSKDKNLILIVDKKPETDLVKTIRMLKENNALQKSVVICYSLEEAKTVYAMEPTLMIAVGFNSWEHITNVEKSGLPLENLVALTPKELQAESFYMKVHSMKIITSLGTNGNIDTLNTEISAPMYNKIWESGADIICTDQPIFVHSLFQK
;
A
#
# COMPACT_ATOMS: atom_id res chain seq x y z
N MET A 1 69.55 66.88 7.65
CA MET A 1 68.15 67.11 7.23
C MET A 1 67.76 65.98 6.28
N LEU A 2 66.54 65.43 6.44
CA LEU A 2 65.92 64.29 5.71
C LEU A 2 66.41 62.88 6.13
N ALA A 3 65.65 62.05 6.89
CA ALA A 3 64.36 61.37 6.62
C ALA A 3 64.52 60.35 5.46
N LYS A 4 64.21 59.04 5.56
CA LYS A 4 63.00 58.34 6.04
C LYS A 4 63.23 56.80 5.93
N ARG A 5 62.59 56.02 6.83
CA ARG A 5 61.67 54.87 6.62
C ARG A 5 62.05 53.75 5.63
N LEU A 6 61.63 52.49 5.76
CA LEU A 6 61.01 51.60 6.76
C LEU A 6 61.06 50.22 6.08
N LYS A 7 61.17 49.15 6.86
CA LYS A 7 61.11 47.76 6.41
C LYS A 7 59.68 47.38 6.07
N ASP A 8 59.45 46.78 4.90
CA ASP A 8 58.22 46.03 4.59
C ASP A 8 58.41 44.54 4.92
N PRO A 9 57.48 43.88 5.61
CA PRO A 9 57.39 42.43 5.65
C PRO A 9 56.31 41.93 4.67
N TYR A 10 56.64 40.85 3.95
CA TYR A 10 55.71 40.12 3.07
C TYR A 10 54.54 39.52 3.87
N PRO A 11 53.29 39.53 3.36
CA PRO A 11 52.19 38.83 4.01
C PRO A 11 52.23 37.33 3.67
N ILE A 12 52.27 36.50 4.71
CA ILE A 12 52.03 35.06 4.63
C ILE A 12 50.51 34.86 4.48
N LEU A 13 50.09 34.34 3.33
CA LEU A 13 48.70 33.98 3.06
C LEU A 13 48.40 32.63 3.74
N LEU A 14 47.72 32.67 4.88
CA LEU A 14 47.24 31.48 5.59
C LEU A 14 45.95 30.98 4.91
N LEU A 15 46.04 29.85 4.19
CA LEU A 15 44.87 29.21 3.58
C LEU A 15 44.08 28.46 4.66
N LEU A 16 43.00 29.06 5.15
CA LEU A 16 42.04 28.42 6.04
C LEU A 16 41.18 27.44 5.22
N LEU A 17 41.47 26.14 5.34
CA LEU A 17 40.59 25.06 4.89
C LEU A 17 39.33 25.06 5.75
N LEU A 18 38.28 25.75 5.29
CA LEU A 18 36.93 25.63 5.84
C LEU A 18 36.39 24.25 5.46
N THR A 19 36.58 23.26 6.34
CA THR A 19 35.83 22.01 6.28
C THR A 19 34.36 22.34 6.56
N SER A 20 33.55 22.45 5.51
CA SER A 20 32.11 22.51 5.65
C SER A 20 31.64 21.19 6.25
N CYS A 21 31.41 21.16 7.57
CA CYS A 21 30.56 20.14 8.19
C CYS A 21 29.17 20.29 7.55
N VAL A 22 28.91 19.50 6.50
CA VAL A 22 27.55 19.25 6.07
C VAL A 22 26.88 18.55 7.26
N PRO A 23 25.87 19.17 7.91
CA PRO A 23 25.19 18.50 8.99
C PRO A 23 24.54 17.25 8.39
N SER A 24 24.96 16.07 8.85
CA SER A 24 24.24 14.83 8.60
C SER A 24 22.78 15.08 8.99
N ARG A 25 21.88 15.08 8.00
CA ARG A 25 20.44 15.08 8.28
C ARG A 25 20.17 13.83 9.10
N GLN A 26 20.07 13.98 10.41
CA GLN A 26 19.36 12.99 11.22
C GLN A 26 17.94 13.00 10.68
N PHE A 27 17.60 11.95 9.92
CA PHE A 27 16.22 11.63 9.65
C PHE A 27 15.58 11.39 11.00
N ALA A 28 14.86 12.40 11.51
CA ALA A 28 13.92 12.17 12.57
C ALA A 28 12.93 11.14 12.00
N SER A 29 13.01 9.92 12.53
CA SER A 29 11.97 8.91 12.40
C SER A 29 10.68 9.56 12.88
N VAL A 30 9.93 10.16 11.97
CA VAL A 30 8.51 10.40 12.19
C VAL A 30 7.94 9.01 12.19
N THR A 31 7.85 8.40 13.37
CA THR A 31 7.01 7.24 13.56
C THR A 31 5.61 7.74 13.28
N ASP A 32 5.16 7.62 12.03
CA ASP A 32 3.77 7.77 11.63
C ASP A 32 3.02 6.75 12.48
N ASN A 33 2.49 7.20 13.62
CA ASN A 33 1.74 6.38 14.53
C ASN A 33 0.38 6.15 13.86
N CYS A 34 0.31 5.17 12.96
CA CYS A 34 -0.81 4.87 12.06
C CYS A 34 -2.04 4.33 12.78
N ASN A 35 -2.46 5.10 13.76
CA ASN A 35 -3.67 4.96 14.52
C ASN A 35 -4.72 5.86 13.88
N PHE A 36 -5.68 5.24 13.20
CA PHE A 36 -6.75 5.94 12.50
C PHE A 36 -8.08 5.89 13.25
N SER A 37 -8.04 6.05 14.58
CA SER A 37 -9.25 6.01 15.42
C SER A 37 -10.21 7.20 15.22
N LYS A 38 -9.75 8.29 14.60
CA LYS A 38 -10.54 9.50 14.37
C LYS A 38 -11.05 9.55 12.94
N SER A 39 -12.27 10.05 12.75
CA SER A 39 -12.80 10.25 11.40
C SER A 39 -11.90 11.19 10.59
N GLY A 40 -11.58 10.81 9.35
CA GLY A 40 -10.73 11.59 8.46
C GLY A 40 -9.22 11.55 8.75
N SER A 41 -8.77 10.84 9.79
CA SER A 41 -7.32 10.73 10.03
C SER A 41 -6.61 9.95 8.93
N LEU A 42 -7.27 8.95 8.34
CA LEU A 42 -6.70 8.20 7.21
C LEU A 42 -6.65 9.05 5.93
N SER A 43 -7.71 9.81 5.61
CA SER A 43 -7.70 10.69 4.44
C SER A 43 -6.67 11.82 4.56
N ALA A 44 -6.42 12.32 5.77
CA ALA A 44 -5.34 13.27 6.04
C ALA A 44 -3.95 12.64 5.89
N HIS A 45 -3.78 11.39 6.31
CA HIS A 45 -2.53 10.64 6.13
C HIS A 45 -2.27 10.29 4.65
N LEU A 46 -3.31 9.89 3.91
CA LEU A 46 -3.25 9.52 2.50
C LEU A 46 -3.37 10.76 1.58
N LYS A 47 -2.39 11.65 1.71
CA LYS A 47 -2.21 12.83 0.85
C LYS A 47 -0.83 12.78 0.19
N PRO A 48 -0.71 13.26 -1.06
CA PRO A 48 0.58 13.64 -1.62
C PRO A 48 1.18 14.68 -0.68
N SER A 49 2.18 14.26 0.08
CA SER A 49 2.85 15.08 1.08
C SER A 49 4.35 14.93 0.85
N ASN A 50 5.15 15.82 1.45
CA ASN A 50 6.61 15.72 1.43
C ASN A 50 7.06 14.54 2.32
N ARG A 51 6.65 13.32 1.97
CA ARG A 51 7.15 12.09 2.54
C ARG A 51 8.59 11.92 2.07
N PHE A 52 9.43 11.38 2.95
CA PHE A 52 10.82 11.07 2.62
C PHE A 52 10.97 9.66 2.04
N VAL A 53 9.96 8.82 2.23
CA VAL A 53 9.93 7.41 1.84
C VAL A 53 8.52 7.04 1.35
N PRO A 54 8.39 6.05 0.46
CA PRO A 54 7.08 5.57 0.01
C PRO A 54 6.33 4.86 1.13
N LEU A 55 5.00 4.87 1.03
CA LEU A 55 4.15 3.94 1.77
C LEU A 55 4.26 2.54 1.14
N ILE A 56 4.25 1.50 1.98
CA ILE A 56 4.34 0.12 1.52
C ILE A 56 2.95 -0.52 1.59
N MET A 57 2.45 -0.96 0.43
CA MET A 57 1.27 -1.80 0.32
C MET A 57 1.70 -3.23 0.05
N ALA A 58 1.39 -4.14 0.96
CA ALA A 58 1.69 -5.55 0.82
C ALA A 58 0.58 -6.23 0.04
N HIS A 59 0.84 -6.55 -1.24
CA HIS A 59 -0.09 -7.25 -2.12
C HIS A 59 -0.37 -8.66 -1.57
N GLN A 60 -1.65 -9.00 -1.43
CA GLN A 60 -2.14 -10.21 -0.74
C GLN A 60 -1.50 -10.46 0.64
N GLY A 61 -1.00 -9.41 1.29
CA GLY A 61 -0.31 -9.48 2.58
C GLY A 61 1.22 -9.59 2.54
N GLY A 62 1.83 -9.72 1.36
CA GLY A 62 3.28 -9.88 1.19
C GLY A 62 3.73 -11.33 1.34
N THR A 63 3.70 -12.07 0.24
CA THR A 63 3.92 -13.52 0.23
C THR A 63 5.40 -13.88 0.29
N GLU A 64 5.70 -14.97 0.98
CA GLU A 64 7.03 -15.58 1.02
C GLU A 64 6.92 -17.09 1.31
N ASP A 65 8.06 -17.79 1.32
CA ASP A 65 8.10 -19.23 1.56
C ASP A 65 7.40 -19.61 2.89
N GLY A 66 6.40 -20.48 2.83
CA GLY A 66 5.60 -20.87 3.99
C GLY A 66 4.55 -19.85 4.47
N TYR A 67 4.50 -18.66 3.86
CA TYR A 67 3.55 -17.58 4.14
C TYR A 67 2.67 -17.31 2.90
N PRO A 68 1.53 -18.01 2.79
CA PRO A 68 0.66 -17.87 1.63
C PRO A 68 -0.03 -16.50 1.62
N GLY A 69 -0.40 -16.00 0.44
CA GLY A 69 -1.19 -14.78 0.34
C GLY A 69 -2.56 -14.93 1.01
N ASN A 70 -3.21 -13.80 1.29
CA ASN A 70 -4.57 -13.79 1.83
C ASN A 70 -4.70 -14.54 3.17
N CYS A 71 -3.66 -14.46 4.00
CA CYS A 71 -3.53 -15.26 5.21
C CYS A 71 -3.13 -14.40 6.42
N ILE A 72 -3.78 -14.61 7.56
CA ILE A 72 -3.50 -13.90 8.81
C ILE A 72 -2.05 -14.12 9.29
N ALA A 73 -1.47 -15.31 9.10
CA ALA A 73 -0.08 -15.57 9.49
C ALA A 73 0.90 -14.70 8.69
N THR A 74 0.64 -14.53 7.40
CA THR A 74 1.41 -13.65 6.49
C THR A 74 1.22 -12.19 6.85
N PHE A 75 -0.01 -11.79 7.13
CA PHE A 75 -0.33 -10.43 7.60
C PHE A 75 0.41 -10.08 8.90
N GLU A 76 0.47 -11.02 9.85
CA GLU A 76 1.21 -10.84 11.10
C GLU A 76 2.71 -10.70 10.84
N ASN A 77 3.29 -11.57 10.01
CA ASN A 77 4.71 -11.48 9.64
C ASN A 77 5.06 -10.12 9.03
N THR A 78 4.27 -9.67 8.06
CA THR A 78 4.47 -8.36 7.42
C THR A 78 4.28 -7.21 8.40
N TYR A 79 3.23 -7.24 9.23
CA TYR A 79 2.96 -6.21 10.23
C TYR A 79 4.10 -6.03 11.25
N GLN A 80 4.74 -7.13 11.66
CA GLN A 80 5.87 -7.08 12.61
C GLN A 80 7.14 -6.47 12.01
N ASN A 81 7.28 -6.49 10.68
CA ASN A 81 8.50 -6.05 9.98
C ASN A 81 8.35 -4.72 9.24
N VAL A 82 7.11 -4.28 8.96
CA VAL A 82 6.82 -3.07 8.20
C VAL A 82 5.88 -2.18 9.00
N PRO A 83 6.40 -1.12 9.66
CA PRO A 83 5.58 -0.15 10.37
C PRO A 83 4.56 0.50 9.45
N CYS A 84 3.33 0.69 9.93
CA CYS A 84 2.25 1.32 9.17
C CYS A 84 1.97 0.67 7.80
N VAL A 85 2.16 -0.64 7.67
CA VAL A 85 1.91 -1.32 6.40
C VAL A 85 0.45 -1.19 5.96
N MET A 86 0.25 -1.03 4.65
CA MET A 86 -1.06 -1.18 4.01
C MET A 86 -1.19 -2.64 3.58
N LEU A 87 -2.06 -3.42 4.21
CA LEU A 87 -2.28 -4.82 3.82
C LEU A 87 -3.39 -4.88 2.79
N GLU A 88 -3.03 -5.25 1.56
CA GLU A 88 -3.99 -5.54 0.51
C GLU A 88 -4.36 -7.01 0.55
N PHE A 89 -5.66 -7.28 0.43
CA PHE A 89 -6.20 -8.63 0.41
C PHE A 89 -7.52 -8.70 -0.35
N ASP A 90 -7.77 -9.89 -0.87
CA ASP A 90 -8.88 -10.19 -1.75
C ASP A 90 -10.01 -10.83 -0.97
N ILE A 91 -11.23 -10.32 -1.14
CA ILE A 91 -12.44 -10.92 -0.56
C ILE A 91 -13.34 -11.53 -1.62
N ARG A 92 -13.89 -12.70 -1.30
CA ARG A 92 -14.90 -13.46 -2.06
C ARG A 92 -16.01 -13.98 -1.15
N MET A 93 -17.07 -14.52 -1.74
CA MET A 93 -18.20 -15.12 -1.03
C MET A 93 -18.34 -16.61 -1.34
N THR A 94 -18.58 -17.39 -0.28
CA THR A 94 -19.03 -18.79 -0.39
C THR A 94 -20.49 -18.87 -0.84
N ALA A 95 -20.98 -20.09 -1.14
CA ALA A 95 -22.36 -20.31 -1.57
C ALA A 95 -23.41 -19.89 -0.52
N ASP A 96 -23.08 -20.02 0.76
CA ASP A 96 -23.87 -19.51 1.91
C ASP A 96 -23.55 -18.04 2.26
N SER A 97 -22.99 -17.31 1.30
CA SER A 97 -22.73 -15.88 1.37
C SER A 97 -21.72 -15.47 2.45
N GLN A 98 -20.88 -16.36 2.98
CA GLN A 98 -19.83 -15.99 3.93
C GLN A 98 -18.71 -15.26 3.21
N LEU A 99 -18.33 -14.07 3.69
CA LEU A 99 -17.15 -13.35 3.19
C LEU A 99 -15.87 -14.00 3.71
N VAL A 100 -14.98 -14.37 2.79
CA VAL A 100 -13.71 -15.08 3.02
C VAL A 100 -12.60 -14.46 2.18
N LEU A 101 -11.35 -14.66 2.57
CA LEU A 101 -10.23 -14.19 1.77
C LEU A 101 -9.85 -15.20 0.69
N SER A 102 -9.87 -14.78 -0.57
CA SER A 102 -9.38 -15.57 -1.71
C SER A 102 -9.31 -14.71 -2.96
N HIS A 103 -8.14 -14.71 -3.63
CA HIS A 103 -7.99 -14.06 -4.93
C HIS A 103 -8.80 -14.77 -6.02
N ASP A 104 -8.61 -16.09 -6.13
CA ASP A 104 -9.15 -16.91 -7.21
C ASP A 104 -10.52 -17.50 -6.81
N ASN A 105 -11.40 -17.72 -7.78
CA ASN A 105 -12.65 -18.46 -7.53
C ASN A 105 -12.40 -19.98 -7.55
N GLU A 106 -11.42 -20.44 -8.32
CA GLU A 106 -10.95 -21.82 -8.32
C GLU A 106 -10.06 -22.08 -7.09
N LEU A 107 -10.35 -23.14 -6.35
CA LEU A 107 -9.68 -23.45 -5.08
C LEU A 107 -8.30 -24.11 -5.27
N GLU A 108 -8.08 -24.80 -6.38
CA GLU A 108 -6.97 -25.70 -6.63
C GLU A 108 -5.61 -25.00 -6.59
N LYS A 109 -5.56 -23.78 -7.11
CA LYS A 109 -4.32 -23.02 -7.28
C LYS A 109 -3.71 -22.61 -5.95
N ARG A 110 -4.54 -22.20 -4.99
CA ARG A 110 -4.09 -21.64 -3.70
C ARG A 110 -4.42 -22.52 -2.50
N THR A 111 -5.07 -23.66 -2.69
CA THR A 111 -5.53 -24.52 -1.60
C THR A 111 -5.41 -26.00 -1.95
N ASN A 112 -5.70 -26.89 -0.99
CA ASN A 112 -5.90 -28.32 -1.24
C ASN A 112 -7.37 -28.71 -1.59
N GLY A 113 -8.24 -27.73 -1.81
CA GLY A 113 -9.61 -27.94 -2.28
C GLY A 113 -9.70 -28.04 -3.80
N ASN A 114 -10.91 -28.34 -4.29
CA ASN A 114 -11.23 -28.37 -5.71
C ASN A 114 -12.59 -27.72 -5.97
N GLY A 115 -12.80 -27.25 -7.19
CA GLY A 115 -14.01 -26.58 -7.66
C GLY A 115 -14.06 -25.09 -7.30
N LEU A 116 -15.24 -24.51 -7.47
CA LEU A 116 -15.45 -23.07 -7.30
C LEU A 116 -15.85 -22.71 -5.87
N LEU A 117 -15.17 -21.72 -5.30
CA LEU A 117 -15.41 -21.20 -3.96
C LEU A 117 -16.85 -20.71 -3.78
N ASN A 118 -17.40 -20.01 -4.77
CA ASN A 118 -18.78 -19.51 -4.77
C ASN A 118 -19.85 -20.62 -4.85
N GLN A 119 -19.46 -21.89 -5.02
CA GLN A 119 -20.35 -23.06 -5.00
C GLN A 119 -20.18 -23.92 -3.75
N GLN A 120 -19.26 -23.56 -2.85
CA GLN A 120 -18.93 -24.33 -1.66
C GLN A 120 -19.50 -23.66 -0.40
N GLN A 121 -19.85 -24.45 0.61
CA GLN A 121 -20.34 -23.96 1.90
C GLN A 121 -19.17 -23.56 2.81
N TRP A 122 -19.33 -22.51 3.62
CA TRP A 122 -18.26 -22.06 4.52
C TRP A 122 -17.73 -23.15 5.45
N LYS A 123 -18.62 -24.03 5.94
CA LYS A 123 -18.23 -25.15 6.82
C LYS A 123 -17.15 -26.06 6.21
N ASP A 124 -17.12 -26.17 4.88
CA ASP A 124 -16.20 -27.01 4.12
C ASP A 124 -14.98 -26.17 3.71
N VAL A 125 -15.20 -24.96 3.19
CA VAL A 125 -14.12 -24.01 2.80
C VAL A 125 -13.17 -23.72 3.97
N LYS A 126 -13.68 -23.55 5.19
CA LYS A 126 -12.85 -23.26 6.37
C LYS A 126 -11.94 -24.40 6.82
N GLN A 127 -12.07 -25.59 6.24
CA GLN A 127 -11.18 -26.73 6.50
C GLN A 127 -10.01 -26.80 5.51
N LEU A 128 -10.11 -26.09 4.38
CA LEU A 128 -9.09 -26.06 3.36
C LEU A 128 -7.81 -25.40 3.88
N ARG A 129 -6.68 -25.96 3.48
CA ARG A 129 -5.35 -25.43 3.78
C ARG A 129 -4.81 -24.69 2.59
N LEU A 130 -4.15 -23.57 2.86
CA LEU A 130 -3.55 -22.71 1.86
C LEU A 130 -2.20 -23.26 1.37
N LYS A 131 -1.91 -23.04 0.10
CA LYS A 131 -0.60 -23.26 -0.53
C LYS A 131 0.16 -21.93 -0.61
N ASP A 132 1.46 -21.97 -0.37
CA ASP A 132 2.33 -20.82 -0.65
C ASP A 132 2.56 -20.64 -2.16
N ASP A 133 3.36 -19.64 -2.54
CA ASP A 133 3.66 -19.35 -3.95
C ASP A 133 4.47 -20.45 -4.65
N LYS A 134 5.13 -21.34 -3.89
CA LYS A 134 5.79 -22.55 -4.42
C LYS A 134 4.82 -23.72 -4.56
N GLY A 135 3.55 -23.53 -4.21
CA GLY A 135 2.53 -24.57 -4.25
C GLY A 135 2.59 -25.53 -3.06
N LEU A 136 3.44 -25.27 -2.06
CA LEU A 136 3.59 -26.13 -0.89
C LEU A 136 2.41 -25.91 0.06
N LEU A 137 1.78 -27.02 0.45
CA LEU A 137 0.65 -26.97 1.36
C LEU A 137 1.12 -26.57 2.77
N THR A 138 0.53 -25.51 3.31
CA THR A 138 0.85 -24.98 4.63
C THR A 138 -0.13 -25.51 5.69
N LYS A 139 0.13 -25.18 6.96
CA LYS A 139 -0.83 -25.41 8.06
C LYS A 139 -1.95 -24.36 8.11
N ASN A 140 -1.83 -23.28 7.35
CA ASN A 140 -2.74 -22.14 7.39
C ASN A 140 -4.01 -22.46 6.62
N LYS A 141 -5.13 -21.88 7.06
CA LYS A 141 -6.46 -22.06 6.47
C LYS A 141 -6.95 -20.77 5.83
N ILE A 142 -7.96 -20.87 4.96
CA ILE A 142 -8.67 -19.71 4.43
C ILE A 142 -9.36 -18.98 5.59
N PRO A 143 -9.02 -17.69 5.86
CA PRO A 143 -9.70 -16.94 6.89
C PRO A 143 -11.01 -16.35 6.35
N SER A 144 -12.00 -16.21 7.23
CA SER A 144 -13.14 -15.34 6.99
C SER A 144 -12.71 -13.87 7.04
N PHE A 145 -13.44 -13.01 6.35
CA PHE A 145 -13.19 -11.56 6.44
C PHE A 145 -13.37 -11.06 7.89
N LYS A 146 -14.31 -11.63 8.64
CA LYS A 146 -14.50 -11.29 10.06
C LYS A 146 -13.25 -11.58 10.90
N GLU A 147 -12.61 -12.74 10.71
CA GLU A 147 -11.38 -13.09 11.43
C GLU A 147 -10.26 -12.09 11.16
N VAL A 148 -10.15 -11.57 9.93
CA VAL A 148 -9.18 -10.52 9.58
C VAL A 148 -9.51 -9.19 10.29
N LEU A 149 -10.78 -8.80 10.32
CA LEU A 149 -11.22 -7.59 11.01
C LEU A 149 -10.94 -7.68 12.53
N ASP A 150 -11.28 -8.81 13.14
CA ASP A 150 -11.00 -9.09 14.55
C ASP A 150 -9.49 -9.04 14.84
N TRP A 151 -8.67 -9.72 14.01
CA TRP A 151 -7.21 -9.73 14.14
C TRP A 151 -6.60 -8.33 14.02
N SER A 152 -7.14 -7.49 13.14
CA SER A 152 -6.60 -6.16 12.86
C SER A 152 -6.94 -5.14 13.94
N LYS A 153 -7.94 -5.40 14.81
CA LYS A 153 -8.65 -4.39 15.61
C LYS A 153 -7.73 -3.40 16.32
N ASP A 154 -6.73 -3.92 17.03
CA ASP A 154 -5.80 -3.15 17.87
C ASP A 154 -4.45 -2.89 17.17
N LYS A 155 -4.37 -3.07 15.85
CA LYS A 155 -3.15 -2.87 15.05
C LYS A 155 -3.17 -1.55 14.30
N ASN A 156 -2.03 -0.87 14.31
CA ASN A 156 -1.80 0.38 13.59
C ASN A 156 -1.36 0.08 12.15
N LEU A 157 -2.32 -0.25 11.30
CA LEU A 157 -2.14 -0.61 9.90
C LEU A 157 -3.29 -0.08 9.06
N ILE A 158 -3.16 -0.14 7.73
CA ILE A 158 -4.22 0.21 6.79
C ILE A 158 -4.69 -1.08 6.10
N LEU A 159 -6.01 -1.29 5.99
CA LEU A 159 -6.60 -2.41 5.28
C LEU A 159 -7.01 -1.96 3.88
N ILE A 160 -6.48 -2.59 2.83
CA ILE A 160 -6.87 -2.35 1.45
C ILE A 160 -7.71 -3.53 1.00
N VAL A 161 -9.02 -3.31 0.93
CA VAL A 161 -10.01 -4.35 0.67
C VAL A 161 -10.27 -4.42 -0.83
N ASP A 162 -9.78 -5.47 -1.48
CA ASP A 162 -10.09 -5.76 -2.87
C ASP A 162 -11.28 -6.72 -2.97
N LYS A 163 -12.46 -6.22 -3.33
CA LYS A 163 -13.59 -7.09 -3.60
C LYS A 163 -13.45 -7.68 -5.01
N LYS A 164 -13.41 -9.02 -5.08
CA LYS A 164 -13.42 -9.72 -6.37
C LYS A 164 -14.83 -9.78 -6.97
N PRO A 165 -14.95 -10.07 -8.28
CA PRO A 165 -16.25 -10.25 -8.92
C PRO A 165 -17.17 -11.19 -8.14
N GLU A 166 -18.49 -10.92 -8.21
CA GLU A 166 -19.55 -11.67 -7.52
C GLU A 166 -19.59 -11.51 -5.99
N THR A 167 -18.69 -10.72 -5.42
CA THR A 167 -18.72 -10.35 -3.99
C THR A 167 -19.69 -9.21 -3.74
N ASP A 168 -20.46 -9.26 -2.66
CA ASP A 168 -21.40 -8.20 -2.28
C ASP A 168 -20.66 -7.00 -1.65
N LEU A 169 -20.69 -5.86 -2.35
CA LEU A 169 -20.07 -4.60 -1.91
C LEU A 169 -20.79 -4.02 -0.68
N VAL A 170 -22.12 -4.06 -0.66
CA VAL A 170 -22.94 -3.52 0.44
C VAL A 170 -22.66 -4.30 1.71
N LYS A 171 -22.61 -5.64 1.61
CA LYS A 171 -22.24 -6.51 2.74
C LYS A 171 -20.82 -6.25 3.24
N THR A 172 -19.87 -6.03 2.32
CA THR A 172 -18.47 -5.71 2.66
C THR A 172 -18.39 -4.43 3.49
N ILE A 173 -19.02 -3.34 3.02
CA ILE A 173 -19.03 -2.05 3.72
C ILE A 173 -19.73 -2.17 5.07
N ARG A 174 -20.86 -2.90 5.14
CA ARG A 174 -21.56 -3.16 6.40
C ARG A 174 -20.66 -3.89 7.40
N MET A 175 -19.93 -4.92 6.97
CA MET A 175 -18.99 -5.62 7.86
C MET A 175 -17.86 -4.71 8.35
N LEU A 176 -17.31 -3.84 7.50
CA LEU A 176 -16.33 -2.84 7.93
C LEU A 176 -16.91 -1.90 9.01
N LYS A 177 -18.16 -1.45 8.81
CA LYS A 177 -18.85 -0.57 9.77
C LYS A 177 -19.11 -1.27 11.10
N GLU A 178 -19.72 -2.45 11.07
CA GLU A 178 -20.09 -3.22 12.27
C GLU A 178 -18.87 -3.61 13.12
N ASN A 179 -17.70 -3.75 12.50
CA ASN A 179 -16.45 -4.07 13.20
C ASN A 179 -15.56 -2.84 13.46
N ASN A 180 -16.08 -1.62 13.30
CA ASN A 180 -15.36 -0.35 13.53
C ASN A 180 -14.04 -0.23 12.73
N ALA A 181 -14.00 -0.76 11.51
CA ALA A 181 -12.80 -0.80 10.67
C ALA A 181 -12.76 0.30 9.60
N LEU A 182 -13.87 1.02 9.35
CA LEU A 182 -13.98 2.02 8.27
C LEU A 182 -12.82 3.03 8.26
N GLN A 183 -12.41 3.53 9.42
CA GLN A 183 -11.44 4.62 9.51
C GLN A 183 -10.00 4.19 9.20
N LYS A 184 -9.72 2.88 9.10
CA LYS A 184 -8.41 2.34 8.69
C LYS A 184 -8.49 1.54 7.39
N SER A 185 -9.59 1.67 6.65
CA SER A 185 -9.83 0.89 5.43
C SER A 185 -9.89 1.76 4.19
N VAL A 186 -9.40 1.21 3.08
CA VAL A 186 -9.61 1.68 1.72
C VAL A 186 -10.31 0.55 0.96
N VAL A 187 -11.36 0.85 0.21
CA VAL A 187 -12.03 -0.15 -0.64
C VAL A 187 -11.66 0.09 -2.10
N ILE A 188 -11.16 -0.95 -2.78
CA ILE A 188 -10.90 -0.90 -4.22
C ILE A 188 -12.23 -0.99 -4.98
N CYS A 189 -12.45 -0.05 -5.90
CA CYS A 189 -13.59 0.00 -6.80
C CYS A 189 -13.11 -0.04 -8.26
N TYR A 190 -13.70 -0.94 -9.05
CA TYR A 190 -13.32 -1.14 -10.46
C TYR A 190 -14.10 -0.24 -11.42
N SER A 191 -15.05 0.55 -10.90
CA SER A 191 -15.77 1.56 -11.66
C SER A 191 -16.10 2.79 -10.81
N LEU A 192 -16.36 3.92 -11.47
CA LEU A 192 -16.85 5.13 -10.79
C LEU A 192 -18.23 4.95 -10.17
N GLU A 193 -19.06 4.06 -10.72
CA GLU A 193 -20.39 3.76 -10.17
C GLU A 193 -20.31 2.96 -8.86
N GLU A 194 -19.38 1.99 -8.77
CA GLU A 194 -19.07 1.34 -7.49
C GLU A 194 -18.56 2.37 -6.48
N ALA A 195 -17.61 3.23 -6.87
CA ALA A 195 -17.08 4.27 -5.99
C ALA A 195 -18.18 5.23 -5.48
N LYS A 196 -19.11 5.65 -6.35
CA LYS A 196 -20.27 6.46 -5.94
C LYS A 196 -21.20 5.72 -4.99
N THR A 197 -21.37 4.41 -5.17
CA THR A 197 -22.14 3.56 -4.25
C THR A 197 -21.47 3.52 -2.88
N VAL A 198 -20.15 3.32 -2.82
CA VAL A 198 -19.39 3.36 -1.55
C VAL A 198 -19.54 4.72 -0.89
N TYR A 199 -19.34 5.81 -1.64
CA TYR A 199 -19.45 7.18 -1.14
C TYR A 199 -20.85 7.49 -0.59
N ALA A 200 -21.91 7.06 -1.28
CA ALA A 200 -23.28 7.26 -0.83
C ALA A 200 -23.59 6.51 0.48
N MET A 201 -22.97 5.36 0.71
CA MET A 201 -23.14 4.58 1.93
C MET A 201 -22.31 5.11 3.09
N GLU A 202 -21.02 5.40 2.85
CA GLU A 202 -20.05 5.82 3.86
C GLU A 202 -19.17 6.95 3.32
N PRO A 203 -19.60 8.23 3.42
CA PRO A 203 -18.91 9.37 2.82
C PRO A 203 -17.47 9.60 3.29
N THR A 204 -17.08 9.01 4.43
CA THR A 204 -15.74 9.15 5.03
C THR A 204 -14.80 7.99 4.68
N LEU A 205 -15.30 6.93 4.04
CA LEU A 205 -14.50 5.77 3.67
C LEU A 205 -13.57 6.13 2.50
N MET A 206 -12.30 5.74 2.61
CA MET A 206 -11.35 5.89 1.51
C MET A 206 -11.66 4.90 0.39
N ILE A 207 -11.47 5.34 -0.85
CA ILE A 207 -11.76 4.55 -2.05
C ILE A 207 -10.52 4.55 -2.96
N ALA A 208 -10.12 3.37 -3.43
CA ALA A 208 -9.11 3.23 -4.46
C ALA A 208 -9.78 3.01 -5.82
N VAL A 209 -9.38 3.76 -6.85
CA VAL A 209 -9.92 3.63 -8.22
C VAL A 209 -8.80 3.65 -9.27
N GLY A 210 -9.06 3.10 -10.45
CA GLY A 210 -8.09 2.99 -11.53
C GLY A 210 -7.84 4.29 -12.29
N PHE A 211 -6.58 4.73 -12.31
CA PHE A 211 -6.05 5.87 -13.06
C PHE A 211 -5.20 5.35 -14.23
N ASN A 212 -5.79 4.63 -15.17
CA ASN A 212 -5.02 3.92 -16.20
C ASN A 212 -4.64 4.79 -17.42
N SER A 213 -5.20 5.99 -17.53
CA SER A 213 -5.00 6.89 -18.67
C SER A 213 -5.35 8.34 -18.31
N TRP A 214 -4.96 9.29 -19.17
CA TRP A 214 -5.37 10.70 -19.06
C TRP A 214 -6.89 10.90 -19.13
N GLU A 215 -7.59 10.02 -19.85
CA GLU A 215 -9.05 10.01 -19.90
C GLU A 215 -9.64 9.60 -18.55
N HIS A 216 -9.09 8.56 -17.90
CA HIS A 216 -9.53 8.15 -16.56
C HIS A 216 -9.32 9.27 -15.53
N ILE A 217 -8.19 9.98 -15.57
CA ILE A 217 -7.94 11.17 -14.73
C ILE A 217 -9.08 12.17 -14.90
N THR A 218 -9.42 12.50 -16.15
CA THR A 218 -10.47 13.48 -16.47
C THR A 218 -11.86 13.00 -16.00
N ASN A 219 -12.14 11.70 -16.12
CA ASN A 219 -13.40 11.12 -15.68
C ASN A 219 -13.55 11.14 -14.15
N VAL A 220 -12.46 10.86 -13.42
CA VAL A 220 -12.44 10.98 -11.95
C VAL A 220 -12.64 12.43 -11.52
N GLU A 221 -11.95 13.39 -12.15
CA GLU A 221 -12.08 14.83 -11.88
C GLU A 221 -13.53 15.32 -12.05
N LYS A 222 -14.27 14.76 -13.02
CA LYS A 222 -15.68 15.09 -13.30
C LYS A 222 -16.69 14.22 -12.55
N SER A 223 -16.24 13.23 -11.77
CA SER A 223 -17.13 12.20 -11.20
C SER A 223 -18.05 12.70 -10.08
N GLY A 224 -17.69 13.82 -9.44
CA GLY A 224 -18.37 14.32 -8.23
C GLY A 224 -17.99 13.59 -6.94
N LEU A 225 -17.04 12.65 -6.99
CA LEU A 225 -16.48 12.00 -5.80
C LEU A 225 -15.62 12.98 -5.00
N PRO A 226 -15.55 12.85 -3.65
CA PRO A 226 -14.63 13.62 -2.83
C PRO A 226 -13.18 13.20 -3.14
N LEU A 227 -12.46 14.00 -3.92
CA LEU A 227 -11.10 13.68 -4.36
C LEU A 227 -10.15 13.45 -3.17
N GLU A 228 -10.39 14.11 -2.05
CA GLU A 228 -9.64 13.91 -0.80
C GLU A 228 -9.77 12.50 -0.21
N ASN A 229 -10.77 11.71 -0.61
CA ASN A 229 -10.95 10.35 -0.14
C ASN A 229 -10.49 9.29 -1.17
N LEU A 230 -9.79 9.71 -2.22
CA LEU A 230 -9.34 8.81 -3.27
C LEU A 230 -7.87 8.41 -3.13
N VAL A 231 -7.60 7.16 -3.50
CA VAL A 231 -6.28 6.60 -3.82
C VAL A 231 -6.28 6.24 -5.31
N ALA A 232 -5.29 6.73 -6.05
CA ALA A 232 -5.14 6.44 -7.47
C ALA A 232 -4.32 5.17 -7.68
N LEU A 233 -4.95 4.12 -8.22
CA LEU A 233 -4.26 2.93 -8.70
C LEU A 233 -3.74 3.23 -10.12
N THR A 234 -2.45 3.49 -10.27
CA THR A 234 -1.83 3.81 -11.57
C THR A 234 -1.56 2.52 -12.37
N PRO A 235 -1.20 2.61 -13.67
CA PRO A 235 -0.74 1.46 -14.42
C PRO A 235 0.45 0.78 -13.72
N LYS A 236 0.62 -0.52 -14.01
CA LYS A 236 1.78 -1.28 -13.50
C LYS A 236 3.09 -0.83 -14.16
N GLU A 237 2.99 -0.24 -15.35
CA GLU A 237 4.10 0.44 -16.01
C GLU A 237 4.37 1.80 -15.36
N LEU A 238 5.65 2.10 -15.17
CA LEU A 238 6.08 3.39 -14.66
C LEU A 238 5.63 4.52 -15.61
N GLN A 239 4.98 5.54 -15.06
CA GLN A 239 4.50 6.69 -15.83
C GLN A 239 5.53 7.82 -15.83
N ALA A 240 5.36 8.78 -16.75
CA ALA A 240 6.15 10.02 -16.71
C ALA A 240 5.79 10.86 -15.48
N GLU A 241 6.73 11.65 -14.96
CA GLU A 241 6.54 12.54 -13.80
C GLU A 241 5.29 13.45 -13.96
N SER A 242 5.02 13.94 -15.17
CA SER A 242 3.85 14.77 -15.47
C SER A 242 2.52 14.09 -15.18
N PHE A 243 2.47 12.75 -15.26
CA PHE A 243 1.29 11.96 -14.90
C PHE A 243 1.02 12.06 -13.40
N TYR A 244 2.02 11.76 -12.57
CA TYR A 244 1.93 11.83 -11.11
C TYR A 244 1.62 13.26 -10.65
N MET A 245 2.30 14.27 -11.23
CA MET A 245 2.02 15.67 -10.94
C MET A 245 0.56 16.08 -11.21
N LYS A 246 -0.05 15.58 -12.30
CA LYS A 246 -1.48 15.86 -12.57
C LYS A 246 -2.36 15.23 -11.49
N VAL A 247 -2.11 13.99 -11.07
CA VAL A 247 -2.90 13.34 -10.01
C VAL A 247 -2.70 14.05 -8.66
N HIS A 248 -1.48 14.41 -8.33
CA HIS A 248 -1.15 15.17 -7.12
C HIS A 248 -1.78 16.56 -7.09
N SER A 249 -1.94 17.24 -8.24
CA SER A 249 -2.64 18.54 -8.31
C SER A 249 -4.09 18.47 -7.82
N MET A 250 -4.69 17.27 -7.86
CA MET A 250 -6.02 16.98 -7.31
C MET A 250 -5.99 16.54 -5.84
N LYS A 251 -4.82 16.55 -5.20
CA LYS A 251 -4.58 16.09 -3.82
C LYS A 251 -4.87 14.59 -3.60
N ILE A 252 -4.71 13.80 -4.65
CA ILE A 252 -4.91 12.34 -4.65
C ILE A 252 -3.55 11.65 -4.60
N ILE A 253 -3.39 10.72 -3.66
CA ILE A 253 -2.18 9.90 -3.52
C ILE A 253 -2.16 8.79 -4.57
N THR A 254 -0.98 8.42 -5.08
CA THR A 254 -0.80 7.45 -6.16
C THR A 254 -0.19 6.14 -5.66
N SER A 255 -0.60 5.04 -6.26
CA SER A 255 -0.10 3.69 -5.98
C SER A 255 0.29 2.99 -7.27
N LEU A 256 1.50 2.43 -7.30
CA LEU A 256 1.99 1.60 -8.40
C LEU A 256 2.22 0.16 -7.91
N GLY A 257 1.66 -0.81 -8.65
CA GLY A 257 1.80 -2.24 -8.36
C GLY A 257 3.00 -2.88 -9.04
N THR A 258 3.80 -3.62 -8.28
CA THR A 258 4.99 -4.36 -8.74
C THR A 258 4.78 -5.88 -8.80
N ASN A 259 3.61 -6.34 -8.37
CA ASN A 259 3.23 -7.75 -8.33
C ASN A 259 3.20 -8.36 -9.73
N GLY A 260 3.91 -9.49 -9.90
CA GLY A 260 4.09 -10.18 -11.18
C GLY A 260 5.01 -9.46 -12.18
N ASN A 261 5.73 -8.40 -11.78
CA ASN A 261 6.75 -7.73 -12.61
C ASN A 261 8.12 -7.70 -11.90
N ILE A 262 8.54 -6.57 -11.36
CA ILE A 262 9.74 -6.31 -10.56
C ILE A 262 9.84 -7.30 -9.40
N ASP A 263 8.72 -7.68 -8.78
CA ASP A 263 8.69 -8.64 -7.67
C ASP A 263 9.13 -10.06 -8.08
N THR A 264 9.19 -10.37 -9.38
CA THR A 264 9.68 -11.67 -9.89
C THR A 264 11.18 -11.70 -10.16
N LEU A 265 11.84 -10.53 -10.10
CA LEU A 265 13.27 -10.39 -10.34
C LEU A 265 14.06 -10.66 -9.06
N ASN A 266 15.35 -10.98 -9.21
CA ASN A 266 16.24 -11.02 -8.05
C ASN A 266 16.39 -9.63 -7.41
N THR A 267 16.73 -9.61 -6.13
CA THR A 267 16.77 -8.39 -5.31
C THR A 267 17.84 -7.38 -5.76
N GLU A 268 18.97 -7.83 -6.32
CA GLU A 268 20.01 -6.94 -6.84
C GLU A 268 19.52 -6.14 -8.06
N ILE A 269 18.72 -6.77 -8.92
CA ILE A 269 18.12 -6.13 -10.10
C ILE A 269 16.93 -5.26 -9.70
N SER A 270 16.05 -5.73 -8.81
CA SER A 270 14.82 -5.02 -8.46
C SER A 270 15.05 -3.81 -7.55
N ALA A 271 16.06 -3.81 -6.68
CA ALA A 271 16.36 -2.72 -5.75
C ALA A 271 16.41 -1.32 -6.40
N PRO A 272 17.19 -1.07 -7.48
CA PRO A 272 17.20 0.25 -8.13
C PRO A 272 15.86 0.61 -8.80
N MET A 273 15.05 -0.38 -9.18
CA MET A 273 13.75 -0.13 -9.82
C MET A 273 12.72 0.40 -8.83
N TYR A 274 12.69 -0.10 -7.59
CA TYR A 274 11.82 0.46 -6.54
C TYR A 274 12.18 1.91 -6.20
N ASN A 275 13.47 2.24 -6.14
CA ASN A 275 13.92 3.63 -5.96
C ASN A 275 13.43 4.52 -7.10
N LYS A 276 13.55 4.05 -8.34
CA LYS A 276 13.05 4.79 -9.51
C LYS A 276 11.54 5.01 -9.49
N ILE A 277 10.75 4.04 -9.01
CA ILE A 277 9.30 4.20 -8.84
C ILE A 277 8.99 5.36 -7.89
N TRP A 278 9.64 5.36 -6.72
CA TRP A 278 9.51 6.44 -5.73
C TRP A 278 9.94 7.80 -6.30
N GLU A 279 11.13 7.86 -6.91
CA GLU A 279 11.68 9.08 -7.51
C GLU A 279 10.82 9.67 -8.64
N SER A 280 10.02 8.85 -9.32
CA SER A 280 9.13 9.29 -10.40
C SER A 280 7.84 9.95 -9.89
N GLY A 281 7.56 9.85 -8.59
CA GLY A 281 6.40 10.47 -7.94
C GLY A 281 5.29 9.52 -7.49
N ALA A 282 5.49 8.19 -7.56
CA ALA A 282 4.57 7.25 -6.94
C ALA A 282 4.67 7.33 -5.41
N ASP A 283 3.54 7.42 -4.71
CA ASP A 283 3.54 7.59 -3.25
C ASP A 283 3.48 6.26 -2.48
N ILE A 284 2.82 5.27 -3.08
CA ILE A 284 2.62 3.92 -2.54
C ILE A 284 3.23 2.91 -3.51
N ILE A 285 4.04 2.00 -2.98
CA ILE A 285 4.55 0.83 -3.71
C ILE A 285 3.76 -0.39 -3.25
N CYS A 286 2.97 -0.98 -4.15
CA CYS A 286 2.22 -2.21 -3.90
C CYS A 286 3.02 -3.43 -4.38
N THR A 287 3.49 -4.27 -3.46
CA THR A 287 4.49 -5.31 -3.72
C THR A 287 4.18 -6.62 -3.01
N ASP A 288 4.58 -7.73 -3.62
CA ASP A 288 4.61 -9.07 -3.01
C ASP A 288 5.73 -9.18 -1.94
N GLN A 289 6.75 -8.30 -1.96
CA GLN A 289 7.93 -8.36 -1.08
C GLN A 289 8.05 -7.16 -0.12
N PRO A 290 7.05 -6.87 0.73
CA PRO A 290 6.99 -5.62 1.48
C PRO A 290 8.14 -5.43 2.46
N ILE A 291 8.65 -6.51 3.07
CA ILE A 291 9.78 -6.45 4.02
C ILE A 291 11.06 -6.02 3.31
N PHE A 292 11.34 -6.61 2.14
CA PHE A 292 12.50 -6.25 1.34
C PHE A 292 12.39 -4.80 0.85
N VAL A 293 11.27 -4.41 0.26
CA VAL A 293 11.07 -3.05 -0.26
C VAL A 293 11.18 -2.02 0.87
N HIS A 294 10.56 -2.28 2.03
CA HIS A 294 10.69 -1.41 3.20
C HIS A 294 12.15 -1.18 3.59
N SER A 295 12.98 -2.24 3.61
CA SER A 295 14.39 -2.16 3.99
C SER A 295 15.25 -1.27 3.07
N LEU A 296 14.83 -1.08 1.81
CA LEU A 296 15.53 -0.20 0.87
C LEU A 296 15.45 1.27 1.26
N PHE A 297 14.39 1.67 1.98
CA PHE A 297 14.10 3.06 2.33
C PHE A 297 14.36 3.38 3.82
N GLN A 298 15.03 2.50 4.57
CA GLN A 298 15.41 2.73 5.98
C GLN A 298 16.82 3.34 6.15
N LYS A 299 17.44 3.81 5.07
CA LYS A 299 18.84 4.28 5.05
C LYS A 299 19.00 5.77 5.33
#